data_AF-A0AAW4ICQ1-F1
#
_entry.id   AF-A0AAW4ICQ1-F1
#
_cell.length_a   1.000
_cell.length_b   1.000
_cell.length_c   1.000
_cell.angle_alpha   90.00
_cell.angle_beta   90.00
_cell.angle_gamma   90.00
#
_symmetry.space_group_name_H-M   'P 1'
#
loop_
_entity.id
_entity.type
_entity.pdbx_description
1 polymer ?
#
loop_
_entity_poly.entity_id
_entity_poly.type
_entity_poly.pdbx_seq_one_letter_code
_entity_poly.pdbx_strand_id
1 'polypeptide(L)'
;MNVSTLLKLAMALLVAFFAVEKLRVHYADQRLQNHGLAAVSQPMADSPVQEATSQAAFEFRGYQVKPLATFAVRARVLSREDYYVGKEAELSPLDLALGWKRMADPAVYEALNITQGGRWYRYTWRDQPPIPLQEIIESSANMHMIAATPVVERALKKARAGAYIRITGRLVEVTHPSGWRWTSSLTRSDSGANSCELVFVESVQVEN
;
A
#
# COMPACT_ATOMS: atom_id res chain seq x y z
N MET A 1 24.52 -15.97 47.40
CA MET A 1 24.83 -16.01 45.95
C MET A 1 25.49 -14.69 45.59
N ASN A 2 26.73 -14.70 45.10
CA ASN A 2 27.49 -13.46 44.90
C ASN A 2 27.03 -12.73 43.64
N VAL A 3 27.07 -11.39 43.66
CA VAL A 3 26.61 -10.51 42.56
C VAL A 3 27.25 -10.89 41.22
N SER A 4 28.51 -11.34 41.23
CA SER A 4 29.22 -11.85 40.04
C SER A 4 28.54 -13.09 39.41
N THR A 5 28.00 -13.99 40.23
CA THR A 5 27.31 -15.20 39.76
C THR A 5 25.96 -14.84 39.12
N LEU A 6 25.23 -13.89 39.71
CA LEU A 6 23.97 -13.37 39.16
C LEU A 6 24.18 -12.66 37.80
N LEU A 7 25.22 -11.83 37.69
CA LEU A 7 25.54 -11.15 36.42
C LEU A 7 25.88 -12.14 35.30
N LYS A 8 26.62 -13.20 35.61
CA LYS A 8 26.99 -14.25 34.64
C LYS A 8 25.77 -15.03 34.15
N LEU A 9 24.84 -15.36 35.04
CA LEU A 9 23.57 -16.02 34.70
C LEU A 9 22.68 -15.12 33.83
N ALA A 10 22.53 -13.84 34.18
CA ALA A 10 21.75 -12.90 33.38
C ALA A 10 22.32 -12.72 31.97
N MET A 11 23.65 -12.61 31.85
CA MET A 11 24.32 -12.47 30.56
C MET A 11 24.20 -13.76 29.72
N ALA A 12 24.31 -14.94 30.34
CA ALA A 12 24.09 -16.21 29.65
C ALA A 12 22.66 -16.36 29.11
N LEU A 13 21.65 -15.95 29.90
CA LEU A 13 20.25 -15.95 29.46
C LEU A 13 19.99 -14.96 28.32
N LEU A 14 20.63 -13.79 28.35
CA LEU A 14 20.51 -12.79 27.30
C LEU A 14 21.11 -13.29 25.98
N VAL A 15 22.29 -13.91 26.03
CA VAL A 15 22.94 -14.53 24.86
C VAL A 15 22.08 -15.67 24.31
N ALA A 16 21.54 -16.52 25.19
CA ALA A 16 20.65 -17.61 24.79
C ALA A 16 19.37 -17.07 24.12
N PHE A 17 18.78 -16.00 24.67
CA PHE A 17 17.60 -15.35 24.08
C PHE A 17 17.89 -14.84 22.67
N PHE A 18 18.99 -14.09 22.47
CA PHE A 18 19.36 -13.59 21.14
C PHE A 18 19.72 -14.71 20.16
N ALA A 19 20.32 -15.81 20.63
CA ALA A 19 20.59 -16.98 19.81
C ALA A 19 19.28 -17.65 19.35
N VAL A 20 18.33 -17.86 20.27
CA VAL A 20 17.01 -18.43 19.97
C VAL A 20 16.22 -17.52 19.02
N GLU A 21 16.25 -16.19 19.23
CA GLU A 21 15.55 -15.26 18.36
C GLU A 21 16.18 -15.21 16.95
N LYS A 22 17.52 -15.25 16.85
CA LYS A 22 18.20 -15.39 15.54
C LYS A 22 17.81 -16.69 14.83
N LEU A 23 17.79 -17.81 15.55
CA LEU A 23 17.38 -19.11 14.99
C LEU A 23 15.91 -19.07 14.55
N ARG A 24 15.01 -18.49 15.35
CA ARG A 24 13.59 -18.34 15.02
C ARG A 24 13.38 -17.50 13.77
N VAL A 25 14.07 -16.36 13.67
CA VAL A 25 14.02 -15.48 12.49
C VAL A 25 14.60 -16.19 11.26
N HIS A 26 15.72 -16.91 11.40
CA HIS A 26 16.31 -17.66 10.30
C HIS A 26 15.41 -18.79 9.80
N TYR A 27 14.76 -19.54 10.70
CA TYR A 27 13.80 -20.57 10.32
C TYR A 27 12.52 -19.98 9.71
N ALA A 28 12.06 -18.81 10.16
CA ALA A 28 10.93 -18.12 9.54
C ALA A 28 11.26 -17.64 8.12
N ASP A 29 12.47 -17.12 7.91
CA ASP A 29 12.98 -16.69 6.60
C ASP A 29 13.17 -17.87 5.64
N GLN A 30 13.75 -18.99 6.11
CA GLN A 30 13.87 -20.20 5.31
C GLN A 30 12.51 -20.83 4.96
N ARG A 31 11.51 -20.74 5.84
CA ARG A 31 10.15 -21.20 5.53
C ARG A 31 9.50 -20.33 4.44
N LEU A 32 9.75 -19.03 4.44
CA LEU A 32 9.31 -18.12 3.38
C LEU A 32 10.02 -18.41 2.05
N GLN A 33 11.32 -18.69 2.09
CA GLN A 33 12.13 -19.01 0.90
C GLN A 33 11.79 -20.38 0.29
N ASN A 34 11.54 -21.40 1.12
CA ASN A 34 11.17 -22.74 0.64
C ASN A 34 9.76 -22.79 0.04
N HIS A 35 8.87 -21.86 0.40
CA HIS A 35 7.60 -21.66 -0.31
C HIS A 35 7.76 -20.88 -1.63
N GLY A 36 8.92 -20.27 -1.90
CA GLY A 36 9.23 -19.53 -3.12
C GLY A 36 9.88 -20.34 -4.26
N LEU A 37 10.18 -21.63 -4.05
CA LEU A 37 10.91 -22.46 -5.02
C LEU A 37 10.06 -23.50 -5.76
N ALA A 38 8.75 -23.54 -5.52
CA ALA A 38 7.82 -24.15 -6.47
C ALA A 38 7.46 -23.07 -7.51
N ALA A 39 7.81 -23.30 -8.78
CA ALA A 39 7.39 -22.44 -9.88
C ALA A 39 5.85 -22.40 -9.94
N VAL A 40 5.27 -21.36 -9.35
CA VAL A 40 3.85 -21.04 -9.42
C VAL A 40 3.77 -19.76 -10.23
N SER A 41 3.05 -19.80 -11.36
CA SER A 41 2.54 -18.64 -12.07
C SER A 41 2.23 -17.57 -11.03
N GLN A 42 2.96 -16.44 -11.00
CA GLN A 42 2.69 -15.44 -9.98
C GLN A 42 1.20 -15.11 -10.10
N PRO A 43 0.35 -15.42 -9.11
CA PRO A 43 -1.05 -15.12 -9.24
C PRO A 43 -1.08 -13.61 -9.47
N MET A 44 -1.65 -13.23 -10.62
CA MET A 44 -1.92 -11.83 -10.91
C MET A 44 -2.54 -11.27 -9.64
N ALA A 45 -2.08 -10.09 -9.24
CA ALA A 45 -2.66 -9.35 -8.13
C ALA A 45 -4.20 -9.44 -8.23
N ASP A 46 -4.86 -10.07 -7.26
CA ASP A 46 -6.31 -10.18 -7.26
C ASP A 46 -6.95 -8.80 -7.09
N SER A 47 -8.26 -8.71 -7.30
CA SER A 47 -9.01 -7.50 -6.95
C SER A 47 -8.73 -7.08 -5.49
N PRO A 48 -8.62 -5.76 -5.20
CA PRO A 48 -8.51 -5.28 -3.84
C PRO A 48 -9.62 -5.85 -2.95
N VAL A 49 -9.25 -6.27 -1.74
CA VAL A 49 -10.19 -6.70 -0.72
C VAL A 49 -10.70 -5.46 -0.01
N GLN A 50 -12.02 -5.31 0.04
CA GLN A 50 -12.71 -4.20 0.67
C GLN A 50 -13.89 -4.75 1.49
N GLU A 51 -13.90 -4.52 2.80
CA GLU A 51 -14.98 -5.01 3.68
C GLU A 51 -15.55 -3.87 4.52
N ALA A 52 -16.83 -4.02 4.88
CA ALA A 52 -17.50 -3.07 5.76
C ALA A 52 -16.78 -3.00 7.12
N THR A 53 -16.76 -1.81 7.73
CA THR A 53 -16.12 -1.61 9.01
C THR A 53 -17.00 -0.80 9.96
N SER A 54 -16.90 -1.11 11.25
CA SER A 54 -17.55 -0.37 12.35
C SER A 54 -16.54 0.38 13.22
N GLN A 55 -15.28 0.48 12.75
CA GLN A 55 -14.23 1.17 13.50
C GLN A 55 -14.59 2.65 13.72
N ALA A 56 -14.37 3.12 14.94
CA ALA A 56 -14.63 4.50 15.30
C ALA A 56 -13.68 5.46 14.55
N ALA A 57 -14.17 6.69 14.34
CA ALA A 57 -13.34 7.77 13.84
C ALA A 57 -12.29 8.15 14.89
N PHE A 58 -11.12 8.60 14.44
CA PHE A 58 -9.99 8.99 15.29
C PHE A 58 -9.34 10.29 14.81
N GLU A 59 -8.61 10.94 15.70
CA GLU A 59 -7.84 12.14 15.39
C GLU A 59 -6.49 11.73 14.78
N PHE A 60 -6.07 12.44 13.73
CA PHE A 60 -4.76 12.29 13.11
C PHE A 60 -4.26 13.63 12.56
N ARG A 61 -3.19 14.18 13.14
CA ARG A 61 -2.49 15.40 12.67
C ARG A 61 -3.39 16.65 12.55
N GLY A 62 -4.33 16.83 13.45
CA GLY A 62 -5.33 17.91 13.44
C GLY A 62 -6.58 17.61 12.61
N TYR A 63 -6.69 16.41 12.05
CA TYR A 63 -7.82 15.98 11.23
C TYR A 63 -8.64 14.90 11.93
N GLN A 64 -9.92 14.83 11.61
CA GLN A 64 -10.78 13.73 12.00
C GLN A 64 -10.83 12.72 10.84
N VAL A 65 -10.32 11.52 11.09
CA VAL A 65 -10.30 10.41 10.13
C VAL A 65 -11.40 9.41 10.49
N LYS A 66 -12.30 9.14 9.55
CA LYS A 66 -13.39 8.17 9.68
C LYS A 66 -13.12 6.97 8.75
N PRO A 67 -12.90 5.77 9.28
CA PRO A 67 -12.88 4.55 8.49
C PRO A 67 -14.21 4.31 7.76
N LEU A 68 -14.14 3.99 6.47
CA LEU A 68 -15.28 3.66 5.62
C LEU A 68 -15.30 2.17 5.25
N ALA A 69 -14.12 1.58 5.05
CA ALA A 69 -13.94 0.16 4.80
C ALA A 69 -12.53 -0.29 5.23
N THR A 70 -12.37 -1.57 5.57
CA THR A 70 -11.02 -2.17 5.57
C THR A 70 -10.57 -2.34 4.13
N PHE A 71 -9.25 -2.31 3.91
CA PHE A 71 -8.68 -2.35 2.58
C PHE A 71 -7.38 -3.15 2.55
N ALA A 72 -7.25 -4.05 1.58
CA ALA A 72 -6.00 -4.73 1.28
C ALA A 72 -5.82 -4.93 -0.23
N VAL A 73 -4.61 -4.73 -0.71
CA VAL A 73 -4.28 -4.92 -2.12
C VAL A 73 -2.83 -5.40 -2.26
N ARG A 74 -2.61 -6.35 -3.17
CA ARG A 74 -1.31 -6.50 -3.85
C ARG A 74 -1.49 -5.93 -5.24
N ALA A 75 -0.62 -5.05 -5.71
CA ALA A 75 -0.73 -4.46 -7.05
C ALA A 75 0.65 -4.15 -7.64
N ARG A 76 0.70 -3.98 -8.95
CA ARG A 76 1.82 -3.37 -9.68
C ARG A 76 1.73 -1.87 -9.55
N VAL A 77 2.84 -1.21 -9.25
CA VAL A 77 2.94 0.25 -9.34
C VAL A 77 3.10 0.63 -10.80
N LEU A 78 2.09 1.28 -11.39
CA LEU A 78 2.10 1.72 -12.78
C LEU A 78 2.82 3.06 -12.92
N SER A 79 2.57 3.96 -11.96
CA SER A 79 3.22 5.26 -11.87
C SER A 79 3.17 5.74 -10.42
N ARG A 80 3.94 6.80 -10.15
CA ARG A 80 3.98 7.51 -8.87
C ARG A 80 4.07 9.00 -9.12
N GLU A 81 3.35 9.77 -8.32
CA GLU A 81 3.48 11.24 -8.25
C GLU A 81 3.66 11.69 -6.80
N ASP A 82 4.64 12.56 -6.55
CA ASP A 82 4.94 13.11 -5.22
C ASP A 82 4.44 14.57 -5.13
N TYR A 83 3.83 14.92 -4.00
CA TYR A 83 3.25 16.24 -3.76
C TYR A 83 3.84 16.88 -2.51
N TYR A 84 4.13 18.18 -2.60
CA TYR A 84 4.83 18.93 -1.55
C TYR A 84 4.06 20.15 -1.04
N VAL A 85 2.98 20.53 -1.71
CA VAL A 85 2.22 21.76 -1.45
C VAL A 85 0.73 21.43 -1.35
N GLY A 86 0.05 22.11 -0.43
CA GLY A 86 -1.39 22.00 -0.23
C GLY A 86 -1.77 21.08 0.93
N LYS A 87 -2.98 21.25 1.41
CA LYS A 87 -3.53 20.53 2.56
C LYS A 87 -3.54 19.02 2.34
N GLU A 88 -3.87 18.61 1.13
CA GLU A 88 -3.84 17.21 0.67
C GLU A 88 -2.42 16.62 0.77
N ALA A 89 -1.37 17.41 0.52
CA ALA A 89 0.02 16.93 0.55
C ALA A 89 0.54 16.71 1.98
N GLU A 90 0.01 17.42 2.97
CA GLU A 90 0.34 17.21 4.39
C GLU A 90 -0.11 15.82 4.88
N LEU A 91 -1.23 15.33 4.35
CA LEU A 91 -1.82 14.03 4.68
C LEU A 91 -1.31 12.92 3.75
N SER A 92 -1.37 13.17 2.44
CA SER A 92 -1.01 12.25 1.37
C SER A 92 0.12 12.85 0.51
N PRO A 93 1.39 12.68 0.90
CA PRO A 93 2.52 13.28 0.20
C PRO A 93 2.83 12.58 -1.14
N LEU A 94 2.19 11.44 -1.42
CA LEU A 94 2.36 10.73 -2.69
C LEU A 94 1.07 10.02 -3.09
N ASP A 95 0.88 9.91 -4.40
CA ASP A 95 -0.17 9.10 -5.01
C ASP A 95 0.47 7.98 -5.82
N LEU A 96 -0.20 6.82 -5.85
CA LEU A 96 0.23 5.67 -6.64
C LEU A 96 -0.86 5.31 -7.65
N ALA A 97 -0.50 5.26 -8.93
CA ALA A 97 -1.32 4.56 -9.92
C ALA A 97 -1.01 3.06 -9.78
N LEU A 98 -2.01 2.28 -9.37
CA LEU A 98 -1.87 0.86 -9.10
C LEU A 98 -2.67 0.04 -10.12
N GLY A 99 -2.08 -1.05 -10.57
CA GLY A 99 -2.71 -2.04 -11.46
C GLY A 99 -2.73 -3.42 -10.81
N TRP A 100 -3.88 -4.06 -10.84
CA TRP A 100 -4.07 -5.47 -10.46
C TRP A 100 -4.63 -6.23 -11.67
N LYS A 101 -4.91 -7.52 -11.54
CA LYS A 101 -5.30 -8.41 -12.65
C LYS A 101 -4.39 -8.16 -13.87
N ARG A 102 -4.96 -7.96 -15.07
CA ARG A 102 -4.18 -7.76 -16.31
C ARG A 102 -3.44 -6.44 -16.36
N MET A 103 -3.90 -5.42 -15.64
CA MET A 103 -3.13 -4.18 -15.47
C MET A 103 -1.87 -4.36 -14.62
N ALA A 104 -1.66 -5.52 -13.98
CA ALA A 104 -0.36 -5.83 -13.37
C ALA A 104 0.67 -6.42 -14.34
N ASP A 105 0.26 -6.80 -15.56
CA ASP A 105 1.11 -7.42 -16.58
C ASP A 105 1.87 -6.34 -17.40
N PRO A 106 3.21 -6.38 -17.46
CA PRO A 106 4.00 -5.49 -18.31
C PRO A 106 3.56 -5.47 -19.77
N ALA A 107 3.15 -6.62 -20.34
CA ALA A 107 2.69 -6.69 -21.72
C ALA A 107 1.41 -5.86 -21.98
N VAL A 108 0.67 -5.53 -20.92
CA VAL A 108 -0.53 -4.69 -20.96
C VAL A 108 -0.19 -3.24 -20.65
N TYR A 109 0.39 -2.95 -19.48
CA TYR A 109 0.54 -1.56 -19.05
C TYR A 109 1.64 -0.81 -19.79
N GLU A 110 2.66 -1.49 -20.35
CA GLU A 110 3.71 -0.82 -21.15
C GLU A 110 3.22 -0.40 -22.55
N ALA A 111 2.12 -0.98 -23.03
CA ALA A 111 1.45 -0.54 -24.25
C ALA A 111 0.62 0.74 -24.04
N LEU A 112 0.39 1.14 -22.78
CA LEU A 112 -0.32 2.38 -22.42
C LEU A 112 0.68 3.50 -22.14
N ASN A 113 0.34 4.71 -22.57
CA ASN A 113 0.99 5.91 -22.07
C ASN A 113 0.30 6.35 -20.78
N ILE A 114 0.93 6.07 -19.63
CA ILE A 114 0.41 6.38 -18.29
C ILE A 114 1.11 7.60 -17.71
N THR A 115 0.33 8.59 -17.28
CA THR A 115 0.84 9.80 -16.62
C THR A 115 0.07 10.10 -15.35
N GLN A 116 0.72 10.68 -14.34
CA GLN A 116 0.06 11.19 -13.14
C GLN A 116 0.25 12.69 -12.97
N GLY A 117 -0.69 13.34 -12.29
CA GLY A 117 -0.64 14.75 -11.95
C GLY A 117 -2.00 15.32 -11.54
N GLY A 118 -1.95 16.33 -10.67
CA GLY A 118 -3.14 17.03 -10.17
C GLY A 118 -4.04 16.17 -9.27
N ARG A 119 -3.50 15.11 -8.66
CA ARG A 119 -4.24 14.06 -7.91
C ARG A 119 -5.01 13.07 -8.79
N TRP A 120 -4.56 12.89 -10.03
CA TRP A 120 -5.16 11.98 -11.01
C TRP A 120 -4.08 11.16 -11.71
N TYR A 121 -4.46 9.99 -12.21
CA TYR A 121 -3.72 9.33 -13.28
C TYR A 121 -4.54 9.34 -14.58
N ARG A 122 -3.85 9.26 -15.70
CA ARG A 122 -4.40 9.24 -17.06
C ARG A 122 -3.69 8.16 -17.84
N TYR A 123 -4.42 7.52 -18.75
CA TYR A 123 -3.85 6.57 -19.69
C TYR A 123 -4.37 6.86 -21.10
N THR A 124 -3.51 6.70 -22.09
CA THR A 124 -3.87 6.74 -23.51
C THR A 124 -3.21 5.58 -24.25
N TRP A 125 -3.74 5.24 -25.42
CA TRP A 125 -3.18 4.26 -26.34
C TRP A 125 -3.11 4.87 -27.75
N ARG A 126 -2.33 4.26 -28.66
CA ARG A 126 -2.19 4.75 -30.04
C ARG A 126 -3.35 4.30 -30.93
N ASP A 127 -3.48 2.99 -31.13
CA ASP A 127 -4.45 2.42 -32.08
C ASP A 127 -5.67 1.86 -31.36
N GLN A 128 -5.47 0.79 -30.58
CA GLN A 128 -6.50 0.14 -29.77
C GLN A 128 -5.96 -0.13 -28.36
N PRO A 129 -6.84 -0.19 -27.34
CA PRO A 129 -6.38 -0.50 -25.99
C PRO A 129 -5.88 -1.97 -25.93
N PRO A 130 -4.84 -2.26 -25.13
CA PRO A 130 -4.24 -3.60 -25.04
C PRO A 130 -5.19 -4.63 -24.41
N ILE A 131 -6.19 -4.16 -23.66
CA ILE A 131 -7.28 -4.92 -23.05
C ILE A 131 -8.59 -4.09 -23.16
N PRO A 132 -9.79 -4.68 -23.01
CA PRO A 132 -11.04 -3.91 -23.03
C PRO A 132 -11.01 -2.75 -22.03
N LEU A 133 -11.51 -1.59 -22.44
CA LEU A 133 -11.48 -0.36 -21.62
C LEU A 133 -12.10 -0.57 -20.23
N GLN A 134 -13.24 -1.25 -20.16
CA GLN A 134 -13.91 -1.56 -18.90
C GLN A 134 -12.99 -2.35 -17.96
N GLU A 135 -12.17 -3.23 -18.51
CA GLU A 135 -11.21 -3.98 -17.71
C GLU A 135 -10.07 -3.10 -17.21
N ILE A 136 -9.57 -2.15 -18.01
CA ILE A 136 -8.58 -1.16 -17.53
C ILE A 136 -9.15 -0.43 -16.31
N ILE A 137 -10.40 0.04 -16.40
CA ILE A 137 -11.10 0.75 -15.34
C ILE A 137 -11.22 -0.13 -14.08
N GLU A 138 -11.65 -1.38 -14.21
CA GLU A 138 -11.87 -2.29 -13.07
C GLU A 138 -10.58 -2.91 -12.50
N SER A 139 -9.46 -2.74 -13.20
CA SER A 139 -8.17 -3.34 -12.82
C SER A 139 -7.08 -2.31 -12.52
N SER A 140 -7.40 -1.02 -12.50
CA SER A 140 -6.43 0.01 -12.09
C SER A 140 -7.08 1.23 -11.47
N ALA A 141 -6.38 1.87 -10.53
CA ALA A 141 -6.85 3.08 -9.88
C ALA A 141 -5.70 3.97 -9.41
N ASN A 142 -5.99 5.26 -9.20
CA ASN A 142 -5.10 6.20 -8.54
C ASN A 142 -5.48 6.30 -7.07
N MET A 143 -4.55 5.95 -6.20
CA MET A 143 -4.77 5.92 -4.77
C MET A 143 -3.90 6.96 -4.04
N HIS A 144 -4.50 7.66 -3.10
CA HIS A 144 -3.85 8.67 -2.25
C HIS A 144 -3.40 8.01 -0.93
N MET A 145 -2.11 8.07 -0.64
CA MET A 145 -1.50 7.34 0.47
C MET A 145 -1.33 8.20 1.72
N ILE A 146 -2.19 8.02 2.73
CA ILE A 146 -2.00 8.59 4.07
C ILE A 146 -1.23 7.57 4.93
N ALA A 147 0.05 7.84 5.22
CA ALA A 147 0.86 6.94 6.03
C ALA A 147 0.49 7.02 7.52
N ALA A 148 0.06 5.92 8.13
CA ALA A 148 -0.29 5.88 9.55
C ALA A 148 0.90 6.18 10.49
N THR A 149 2.12 5.87 10.05
CA THR A 149 3.34 6.09 10.84
C THR A 149 4.52 6.55 9.96
N PRO A 150 5.56 7.17 10.54
CA PRO A 150 6.79 7.49 9.80
C PRO A 150 7.50 6.26 9.21
N VAL A 151 7.32 5.08 9.79
CA VAL A 151 7.88 3.82 9.27
C VAL A 151 7.18 3.44 7.96
N VAL A 152 5.84 3.48 7.95
CA VAL A 152 5.03 3.24 6.75
C VAL A 152 5.35 4.26 5.67
N GLU A 153 5.50 5.53 6.02
CA GLU A 153 5.85 6.58 5.08
C GLU A 153 7.19 6.32 4.39
N ARG A 154 8.23 5.94 5.16
CA ARG A 154 9.54 5.56 4.59
C ARG A 154 9.46 4.32 3.69
N ALA A 155 8.57 3.38 3.98
CA ALA A 155 8.38 2.20 3.16
C ALA A 155 7.63 2.52 1.85
N LEU A 156 6.57 3.35 1.90
CA LEU A 156 5.90 3.88 0.70
C LEU A 156 6.86 4.67 -0.20
N LYS A 157 7.80 5.42 0.39
CA LYS A 157 8.86 6.14 -0.36
C LYS A 157 9.77 5.24 -1.18
N LYS A 158 9.77 3.91 -0.96
CA LYS A 158 10.51 2.94 -1.77
C LYS A 158 9.72 2.46 -3.00
N ALA A 159 8.42 2.68 -3.06
CA ALA A 159 7.60 2.28 -4.20
C ALA A 159 8.06 2.99 -5.49
N ARG A 160 8.30 2.22 -6.54
CA ARG A 160 8.73 2.67 -7.87
C ARG A 160 7.86 2.01 -8.93
N ALA A 161 7.68 2.68 -10.06
CA ALA A 161 7.00 2.08 -11.22
C ALA A 161 7.65 0.74 -11.56
N GLY A 162 6.82 -0.26 -11.85
CA GLY A 162 7.24 -1.64 -12.09
C GLY A 162 7.50 -2.46 -10.82
N ALA A 163 7.41 -1.92 -9.61
CA ALA A 163 7.47 -2.76 -8.41
C ALA A 163 6.11 -3.40 -8.12
N TYR A 164 6.11 -4.55 -7.45
CA TYR A 164 4.90 -5.00 -6.76
C TYR A 164 4.85 -4.36 -5.37
N ILE A 165 3.64 -4.06 -4.91
CA ILE A 165 3.41 -3.50 -3.58
C ILE A 165 2.23 -4.21 -2.93
N ARG A 166 2.37 -4.53 -1.64
CA ARG A 166 1.27 -4.95 -0.77
C ARG A 166 0.95 -3.83 0.19
N ILE A 167 -0.33 -3.49 0.29
CA ILE A 167 -0.85 -2.47 1.20
C ILE A 167 -1.97 -3.10 2.01
N THR A 168 -1.98 -2.83 3.31
CA THR A 168 -3.16 -3.02 4.16
C THR A 168 -3.46 -1.73 4.90
N GLY A 169 -4.74 -1.45 5.09
CA GLY A 169 -5.18 -0.24 5.75
C GLY A 169 -6.68 -0.06 5.67
N ARG A 170 -7.11 1.20 5.54
CA ARG A 170 -8.52 1.59 5.55
C ARG A 170 -8.80 2.59 4.45
N LEU A 171 -9.93 2.44 3.76
CA LEU A 171 -10.51 3.54 2.98
C LEU A 171 -11.14 4.52 3.97
N VAL A 172 -10.86 5.81 3.82
CA VAL A 172 -11.24 6.81 4.82
C VAL A 172 -11.93 8.03 4.23
N GLU A 173 -12.73 8.67 5.07
CA GLU A 173 -13.06 10.08 4.95
C GLU A 173 -12.19 10.87 5.95
N VAL A 174 -11.64 11.99 5.53
CA VAL A 174 -10.89 12.91 6.37
C VAL A 174 -11.59 14.27 6.37
N THR A 175 -11.80 14.83 7.57
CA THR A 175 -12.40 16.16 7.75
C THR A 175 -11.52 17.04 8.64
N HIS A 176 -11.65 18.36 8.47
CA HIS A 176 -10.95 19.36 9.28
C HIS A 176 -11.94 20.38 9.85
N PRO A 177 -11.72 20.96 11.05
CA PRO A 177 -12.61 21.96 11.65
C PRO A 177 -12.92 23.19 10.77
N SER A 178 -12.08 23.48 9.78
CA SER A 178 -12.31 24.55 8.80
C SER A 178 -13.40 24.23 7.75
N GLY A 179 -14.02 23.04 7.81
CA GLY A 179 -15.00 22.57 6.83
C GLY A 179 -14.41 21.84 5.61
N TRP A 180 -13.09 21.65 5.55
CA TRP A 180 -12.46 20.86 4.49
C TRP A 180 -12.76 19.37 4.68
N ARG A 181 -13.01 18.66 3.58
CA ARG A 181 -13.32 17.23 3.55
C ARG A 181 -12.66 16.57 2.34
N TRP A 182 -12.13 15.36 2.53
CA TRP A 182 -11.66 14.48 1.47
C TRP A 182 -12.14 13.06 1.73
N THR A 183 -12.90 12.49 0.80
CA THR A 183 -13.59 11.21 0.97
C THR A 183 -13.10 10.22 -0.09
N SER A 184 -12.74 9.01 0.34
CA SER A 184 -12.39 7.90 -0.56
C SER A 184 -13.58 7.49 -1.43
N SER A 185 -13.34 7.12 -2.69
CA SER A 185 -14.27 6.24 -3.40
C SER A 185 -14.32 4.85 -2.73
N LEU A 186 -15.50 4.22 -2.78
CA LEU A 186 -15.74 2.84 -2.39
C LEU A 186 -16.17 1.96 -3.58
N THR A 187 -16.37 2.57 -4.75
CA THR A 187 -16.80 1.90 -5.98
C THR A 187 -15.56 1.45 -6.74
N ARG A 188 -15.60 0.29 -7.39
CA ARG A 188 -14.43 -0.27 -8.13
C ARG A 188 -14.52 -0.13 -9.65
N SER A 189 -15.68 0.26 -10.15
CA SER A 189 -16.00 0.38 -11.58
C SER A 189 -16.23 1.83 -12.01
N ASP A 190 -15.88 2.79 -11.15
CA ASP A 190 -16.00 4.22 -11.41
C ASP A 190 -14.73 4.78 -12.07
N SER A 191 -14.90 5.90 -12.76
CA SER A 191 -13.80 6.66 -13.34
C SER A 191 -14.14 8.14 -13.34
N GLY A 192 -13.12 9.00 -13.36
CA GLY A 192 -13.32 10.46 -13.34
C GLY A 192 -13.50 11.03 -11.94
N ALA A 193 -14.04 12.25 -11.85
CA ALA A 193 -14.16 13.03 -10.60
C ALA A 193 -14.66 12.17 -9.42
N ASN A 194 -13.93 12.17 -8.29
CA ASN A 194 -14.22 11.42 -7.06
C ASN A 194 -14.07 9.89 -7.13
N SER A 195 -13.44 9.32 -8.17
CA SER A 195 -13.22 7.86 -8.26
C SER A 195 -11.98 7.36 -7.51
N CYS A 196 -11.15 8.26 -6.97
CA CYS A 196 -9.88 7.88 -6.36
C CYS A 196 -10.05 7.45 -4.90
N GLU A 197 -9.25 6.47 -4.50
CA GLU A 197 -9.26 5.92 -3.15
C GLU A 197 -8.36 6.75 -2.24
N LEU A 198 -8.87 7.09 -1.06
CA LEU A 198 -8.09 7.73 0.01
C LEU A 198 -7.78 6.66 1.05
N VAL A 199 -6.53 6.21 1.07
CA VAL A 199 -6.10 5.04 1.83
C VAL A 199 -5.28 5.47 3.04
N PHE A 200 -5.78 5.20 4.24
CA PHE A 200 -4.99 5.24 5.47
C PHE A 200 -4.18 3.96 5.60
N VAL A 201 -2.90 4.02 5.25
CA VAL A 201 -1.99 2.89 5.12
C VAL A 201 -1.40 2.51 6.46
N GLU A 202 -1.66 1.28 6.89
CA GLU A 202 -1.20 0.75 8.18
C GLU A 202 0.00 -0.19 8.03
N SER A 203 0.06 -0.93 6.92
CA SER A 203 1.20 -1.75 6.53
C SER A 203 1.45 -1.64 5.04
N VAL A 204 2.72 -1.68 4.67
CA VAL A 204 3.15 -1.67 3.28
C VAL A 204 4.41 -2.51 3.12
N GLN A 205 4.47 -3.27 2.03
CA GLN A 205 5.64 -4.02 1.62
C GLN A 205 5.85 -3.80 0.12
N VAL A 206 7.03 -3.29 -0.25
CA VAL A 206 7.45 -3.21 -1.65
C VAL A 206 8.23 -4.48 -1.97
N GLU A 207 7.77 -5.23 -2.97
CA GLU A 207 8.41 -6.43 -3.51
C GLU A 207 9.29 -6.01 -4.68
N ASN A 208 10.59 -6.30 -4.58
CA ASN A 208 11.57 -6.06 -5.63
C ASN A 208 11.82 -7.34 -6.42
#